data_AF-A0AAU5ECJ1-F1
#
_entry.id   AF-A0AAU5ECJ1-F1
#
_cell.length_a   1.000
_cell.length_b   1.000
_cell.length_c   1.000
_cell.angle_alpha   90.00
_cell.angle_beta   90.00
_cell.angle_gamma   90.00
#
_symmetry.space_group_name_H-M   'P 1'
#
loop_
_entity.id
_entity.type
_entity.pdbx_description
1 polymer ?
#
loop_
_entity_poly.entity_id
_entity_poly.type
_entity_poly.pdbx_seq_one_letter_code
_entity_poly.pdbx_strand_id
1 'polypeptide(L)'
;MLKPDGSETVNVGTQLNANLDKIDLNMNFRVCTSTTRPSVVYAGMSIYETNTGNCYVSNGSSPASASWTSQLLTTSGPVSVTGTNLLNLSGSATGTDKMAVLVAGDTFDRMRMRADGYIEWGSGSAARDTNLYRSGVNTLKTDDVFSALTETTTSGLVAATNFTTSSFSARKTCGVCTVVVVMTRSGTTVTADSAGNITDTLAATLPSGWRPSQTVLGLIDKGGAADGSATILNDGTITLKTLSPTATIASGANVTVTATYVL
;
A
#
# COMPACT_ATOMS: atom_id res chain seq x y z
N MET A 1 63.49 10.54 31.06
CA MET A 1 63.79 9.20 31.61
C MET A 1 64.13 8.28 30.46
N LEU A 2 65.34 7.72 30.46
CA LEU A 2 65.80 6.75 29.47
C LEU A 2 65.41 5.35 29.97
N LYS A 3 64.77 4.52 29.15
CA LYS A 3 64.54 3.10 29.47
C LYS A 3 65.68 2.31 28.82
N PRO A 4 66.49 1.53 29.58
CA PRO A 4 67.66 0.88 29.00
C PRO A 4 67.32 -0.47 28.38
N ASP A 5 67.67 -0.68 27.10
CA ASP A 5 67.89 -2.02 26.54
C ASP A 5 69.15 -2.09 25.64
N GLY A 6 70.26 -2.50 26.26
CA GLY A 6 71.29 -3.28 25.59
C GLY A 6 72.32 -2.58 24.68
N SER A 7 72.02 -1.46 24.01
CA SER A 7 73.07 -0.63 23.35
C SER A 7 72.63 0.74 22.84
N GLU A 8 71.33 1.00 22.66
CA GLU A 8 70.84 2.28 22.14
C GLU A 8 70.00 3.03 23.19
N THR A 9 70.28 4.33 23.32
CA THR A 9 69.60 5.20 24.28
C THR A 9 68.45 5.93 23.59
N VAL A 10 67.19 5.59 23.90
CA VAL A 10 66.00 6.23 23.32
C VAL A 10 65.55 7.44 24.15
N ASN A 11 65.52 8.63 23.53
CA ASN A 11 65.03 9.87 24.12
C ASN A 11 63.51 10.02 23.96
N VAL A 12 62.80 10.04 25.09
CA VAL A 12 61.33 10.17 25.12
C VAL A 12 60.83 11.45 24.44
N GLY A 13 61.49 12.58 24.66
CA GLY A 13 61.02 13.87 24.16
C GLY A 13 61.29 14.08 22.66
N THR A 14 62.45 13.67 22.18
CA THR A 14 62.87 13.96 20.79
C THR A 14 62.63 12.82 19.81
N GLN A 15 62.57 11.57 20.28
CA GLN A 15 62.38 10.41 19.42
C GLN A 15 61.00 9.81 19.58
N LEU A 16 60.57 9.51 20.81
CA LEU A 16 59.25 8.89 21.01
C LEU A 16 58.11 9.87 20.77
N ASN A 17 58.08 11.01 21.46
CA ASN A 17 57.01 12.00 21.28
C ASN A 17 56.96 12.54 19.85
N ALA A 18 58.11 12.89 19.26
CA ALA A 18 58.14 13.41 17.89
C ALA A 18 57.67 12.37 16.85
N ASN A 19 57.93 11.08 17.07
CA ASN A 19 57.41 10.03 16.20
C ASN A 19 55.92 9.79 16.43
N LEU A 20 55.46 9.85 17.68
CA LEU A 20 54.03 9.77 18.01
C LEU A 20 53.27 10.96 17.42
N ASP A 21 53.79 12.18 17.50
CA ASP A 21 53.20 13.38 16.86
C ASP A 21 53.12 13.23 15.34
N LYS A 22 54.15 12.64 14.71
CA LYS A 22 54.13 12.33 13.26
C LYS A 22 53.11 11.24 12.93
N ILE A 23 52.97 10.25 13.79
CA ILE A 23 51.97 9.19 13.63
C ILE A 23 50.57 9.80 13.77
N ASP A 24 50.31 10.60 14.79
CA ASP A 24 49.03 11.31 15.00
C ASP A 24 48.70 12.26 13.85
N LEU A 25 49.70 12.90 13.25
CA LEU A 25 49.55 13.73 12.06
C LEU A 25 49.18 12.92 10.82
N ASN A 26 49.75 11.72 10.68
CA ASN A 26 49.58 10.81 9.54
C ASN A 26 48.40 9.85 9.71
N MET A 27 47.89 9.67 10.93
CA MET A 27 46.64 8.97 11.20
C MET A 27 45.51 9.87 10.68
N ASN A 28 44.87 9.44 9.59
CA ASN A 28 43.80 10.15 8.87
C ASN A 28 42.49 10.34 9.69
N PHE A 29 42.56 10.33 11.01
CA PHE A 29 41.46 10.47 11.94
C PHE A 29 41.87 11.35 13.13
N ARG A 30 41.15 12.45 13.38
CA ARG A 30 41.41 13.34 14.54
C ARG A 30 40.19 13.49 15.44
N VAL A 31 40.41 13.53 16.75
CA VAL A 31 39.35 13.82 17.73
C VAL A 31 39.35 15.32 18.03
N CYS A 32 38.19 15.97 17.94
CA CYS A 32 38.03 17.40 18.23
C CYS A 32 36.65 17.71 18.84
N THR A 33 36.33 18.98 19.00
CA THR A 33 34.98 19.49 19.28
C THR A 33 34.47 20.28 18.07
N SER A 34 33.17 20.61 18.03
CA SER A 34 32.58 21.40 16.94
C SER A 34 33.18 22.79 16.74
N THR A 35 33.92 23.32 17.72
CA THR A 35 34.61 24.62 17.65
C THR A 35 36.13 24.50 17.43
N THR A 36 36.69 23.29 17.47
CA THR A 36 38.14 23.04 17.37
C THR A 36 38.50 22.18 16.15
N ARG A 37 37.64 22.19 15.13
CA ARG A 37 37.91 21.50 13.86
C ARG A 37 39.22 22.04 13.23
N PRO A 38 40.04 21.18 12.61
CA PRO A 38 41.25 21.62 11.91
C PRO A 38 40.97 22.68 10.84
N SER A 39 41.79 23.73 10.82
CA SER A 39 41.71 24.83 9.84
C SER A 39 42.40 24.52 8.51
N VAL A 40 43.32 23.54 8.51
CA VAL A 40 43.96 22.98 7.31
C VAL A 40 43.35 21.61 7.07
N VAL A 41 42.71 21.44 5.92
CA VAL A 41 41.98 20.22 5.54
C VAL A 41 42.44 19.72 4.18
N TYR A 42 42.30 18.43 3.96
CA TYR A 42 42.48 17.77 2.66
C TYR A 42 41.32 16.78 2.45
N ALA A 43 41.06 16.44 1.19
CA ALA A 43 39.98 15.51 0.85
C ALA A 43 40.23 14.13 1.48
N GLY A 44 39.24 13.62 2.22
CA GLY A 44 39.32 12.34 2.93
C GLY A 44 39.76 12.43 4.40
N MET A 45 40.14 13.63 4.87
CA MET A 45 40.47 13.83 6.28
C MET A 45 39.25 13.53 7.17
N SER A 46 39.36 12.59 8.11
CA SER A 46 38.26 12.20 9.00
C SER A 46 38.42 12.79 10.40
N ILE A 47 37.31 13.16 11.04
CA ILE A 47 37.27 13.63 12.43
C ILE A 47 36.13 13.02 13.23
N TYR A 48 36.27 12.98 14.56
CA TYR A 48 35.18 12.70 15.50
C TYR A 48 35.01 13.87 16.48
N GLU A 49 33.78 14.35 16.60
CA GLU A 49 33.41 15.41 17.53
C GLU A 49 32.92 14.84 18.87
N THR A 50 33.66 15.07 19.94
CA THR A 50 33.32 14.54 21.27
C THR A 50 32.05 15.16 21.87
N ASN A 51 31.69 16.38 21.46
CA ASN A 51 30.53 17.10 22.00
C ASN A 51 29.23 16.88 21.22
N THR A 52 29.30 16.44 19.96
CA THR A 52 28.13 16.13 19.13
C THR A 52 27.98 14.63 18.86
N GLY A 53 29.04 13.84 19.07
CA GLY A 53 29.09 12.43 18.73
C GLY A 53 29.19 12.15 17.23
N ASN A 54 29.36 13.18 16.40
CA ASN A 54 29.37 13.04 14.95
C ASN A 54 30.77 12.72 14.41
N CYS A 55 30.83 11.84 13.41
CA CYS A 55 31.99 11.68 12.55
C CYS A 55 31.81 12.51 11.27
N TYR A 56 32.87 13.18 10.83
CA TYR A 56 32.87 13.91 9.55
C TYR A 56 34.04 13.47 8.68
N VAL A 57 33.87 13.65 7.38
CA VAL A 57 34.95 13.57 6.40
C VAL A 57 35.02 14.91 5.67
N SER A 58 36.21 15.48 5.51
CA SER A 58 36.40 16.70 4.71
C SER A 58 36.45 16.36 3.22
N ASN A 59 35.77 17.15 2.39
CA ASN A 59 35.93 17.09 0.93
C ASN A 59 37.11 17.94 0.41
N GLY A 60 37.88 18.57 1.30
CA GLY A 60 39.05 19.40 0.96
C GLY A 60 38.74 20.78 0.38
N SER A 61 37.47 21.22 0.35
CA SER A 61 37.12 22.54 -0.15
C SER A 61 37.55 23.67 0.81
N SER A 62 37.74 24.86 0.26
CA SER A 62 37.93 26.10 1.04
C SER A 62 36.62 26.88 1.10
N PRO A 63 36.22 27.47 2.24
CA PRO A 63 36.92 27.44 3.53
C PRO A 63 36.74 26.10 4.26
N ALA A 64 37.71 25.74 5.11
CA ALA A 64 37.71 24.47 5.85
C ALA A 64 36.41 24.23 6.64
N SER A 65 35.78 25.28 7.16
CA SER A 65 34.49 25.21 7.87
C SER A 65 33.33 24.67 7.03
N ALA A 66 33.37 24.86 5.70
CA ALA A 66 32.36 24.36 4.76
C ALA A 66 32.71 23.00 4.14
N SER A 67 33.90 22.45 4.45
CA SER A 67 34.39 21.21 3.85
C SER A 67 33.91 19.94 4.54
N TRP A 68 33.48 20.05 5.80
CA TRP A 68 33.11 18.92 6.65
C TRP A 68 31.71 18.40 6.31
N THR A 69 31.63 17.19 5.77
CA THR A 69 30.35 16.50 5.56
C THR A 69 30.13 15.43 6.63
N SER A 70 28.92 15.38 7.18
CA SER A 70 28.47 14.30 8.07
C SER A 70 28.05 13.04 7.30
N GLN A 71 28.24 13.02 5.98
CA GLN A 71 27.90 11.90 5.13
C GLN A 71 28.92 10.78 5.32
N LEU A 72 28.56 9.80 6.15
CA LEU A 72 29.36 8.62 6.47
C LEU A 72 29.55 7.67 5.27
N LEU A 73 28.67 7.72 4.27
CA LEU A 73 28.69 6.79 3.15
C LEU A 73 28.17 7.43 1.84
N THR A 74 29.01 7.39 0.80
CA THR A 74 28.66 7.62 -0.61
C THR A 74 28.99 6.34 -1.38
N THR A 75 28.02 5.72 -2.03
CA THR A 75 28.24 4.51 -2.82
C THR A 75 27.57 4.62 -4.19
N SER A 76 28.21 4.08 -5.22
CA SER A 76 27.58 3.84 -6.53
C SER A 76 26.80 2.52 -6.58
N GLY A 77 26.87 1.73 -5.50
CA GLY A 77 26.18 0.46 -5.33
C GLY A 77 25.30 0.42 -4.07
N PRO A 78 24.61 -0.70 -3.82
CA PRO A 78 23.70 -0.83 -2.69
C PRO A 78 24.45 -0.78 -1.36
N VAL A 79 23.87 -0.11 -0.37
CA VAL A 79 24.27 -0.22 1.03
C VAL A 79 23.54 -1.41 1.63
N SER A 80 24.26 -2.47 1.98
CA SER A 80 23.67 -3.65 2.63
C SER A 80 23.85 -3.55 4.15
N VAL A 81 22.74 -3.50 4.89
CA VAL A 81 22.72 -3.72 6.34
C VAL A 81 22.40 -5.19 6.57
N THR A 82 23.40 -5.99 6.92
CA THR A 82 23.26 -7.44 7.14
C THR A 82 23.12 -7.75 8.63
N GLY A 83 22.24 -8.70 8.99
CA GLY A 83 21.96 -9.11 10.37
C GLY A 83 20.51 -8.85 10.79
N THR A 84 20.17 -9.11 12.04
CA THR A 84 18.81 -8.93 12.59
C THR A 84 18.56 -7.52 13.15
N ASN A 85 19.49 -6.59 12.94
CA ASN A 85 19.42 -5.25 13.48
C ASN A 85 18.43 -4.39 12.71
N LEU A 86 17.67 -3.55 13.42
CA LEU A 86 16.77 -2.57 12.81
C LEU A 86 17.56 -1.37 12.28
N LEU A 87 17.19 -0.87 11.10
CA LEU A 87 17.62 0.44 10.62
C LEU A 87 16.72 1.52 11.24
N ASN A 88 17.25 2.30 12.19
CA ASN A 88 16.51 3.39 12.81
C ASN A 88 16.67 4.69 12.01
N LEU A 89 15.58 5.15 11.39
CA LEU A 89 15.51 6.40 10.63
C LEU A 89 14.74 7.46 11.43
N SER A 90 15.37 8.03 12.46
CA SER A 90 14.77 9.07 13.31
C SER A 90 14.95 10.48 12.76
N GLY A 91 14.18 11.45 13.23
CA GLY A 91 14.50 12.88 13.03
C GLY A 91 13.68 13.79 13.94
N SER A 92 14.00 15.08 13.91
CA SER A 92 13.54 16.06 14.91
C SER A 92 12.12 16.59 14.69
N ALA A 93 11.49 16.33 13.54
CA ALA A 93 10.14 16.81 13.24
C ALA A 93 9.33 15.78 12.45
N THR A 94 8.00 15.82 12.61
CA THR A 94 7.05 14.86 12.02
C THR A 94 7.01 14.91 10.50
N GLY A 95 7.12 16.10 9.90
CA GLY A 95 7.14 16.26 8.43
C GLY A 95 8.48 15.93 7.77
N THR A 96 9.46 15.38 8.48
CA THR A 96 10.78 15.08 7.91
C THR A 96 10.75 13.79 7.09
N ASP A 97 11.39 13.83 5.92
CA ASP A 97 11.57 12.67 5.06
C ASP A 97 12.53 11.67 5.72
N LYS A 98 12.21 10.37 5.62
CA LYS A 98 13.04 9.27 6.15
C LYS A 98 13.62 8.41 5.05
N MET A 99 12.83 8.18 4.02
CA MET A 99 13.24 7.44 2.83
C MET A 99 12.69 8.15 1.61
N ALA A 100 13.49 8.22 0.56
CA ALA A 100 13.06 8.70 -0.74
C ALA A 100 13.67 7.81 -1.83
N VAL A 101 12.92 7.61 -2.91
CA VAL A 101 13.36 6.88 -4.10
C VAL A 101 13.39 7.86 -5.25
N LEU A 102 14.57 8.11 -5.78
CA LEU A 102 14.82 9.03 -6.90
C LEU A 102 15.46 8.26 -8.04
N VAL A 103 15.00 8.48 -9.28
CA VAL A 103 15.68 7.99 -10.48
C VAL A 103 16.52 9.13 -11.07
N ALA A 104 17.71 8.81 -11.57
CA ALA A 104 18.58 9.81 -12.18
C ALA A 104 17.85 10.56 -13.32
N GLY A 105 17.88 11.88 -13.28
CA GLY A 105 17.17 12.75 -14.22
C GLY A 105 15.75 13.13 -13.80
N ASP A 106 15.19 12.52 -12.75
CA ASP A 106 13.93 13.01 -12.17
C ASP A 106 14.15 14.35 -11.44
N THR A 107 13.13 15.21 -11.51
CA THR A 107 13.10 16.48 -10.77
C THR A 107 12.60 16.27 -9.34
N PHE A 108 11.76 15.25 -9.12
CA PHE A 108 11.18 14.90 -7.83
C PHE A 108 11.38 13.42 -7.54
N ASP A 109 11.41 13.04 -6.27
CA ASP A 109 11.38 11.64 -5.86
C ASP A 109 10.05 10.98 -6.23
N ARG A 110 10.11 9.71 -6.68
CA ARG A 110 8.95 8.91 -7.09
C ARG A 110 8.24 8.26 -5.92
N MET A 111 8.94 8.04 -4.82
CA MET A 111 8.35 7.52 -3.59
C MET A 111 9.03 8.15 -2.38
N ARG A 112 8.24 8.45 -1.35
CA ARG A 112 8.71 9.04 -0.10
C ARG A 112 8.03 8.41 1.10
N MET A 113 8.79 8.22 2.17
CA MET A 113 8.25 7.92 3.50
C MET A 113 8.64 9.04 4.47
N ARG A 114 7.66 9.57 5.19
CA ARG A 114 7.82 10.66 6.16
C ARG A 114 7.66 10.17 7.60
N ALA A 115 8.17 10.96 8.55
CA ALA A 115 8.10 10.62 9.99
C ALA A 115 6.67 10.63 10.57
N ASP A 116 5.72 11.28 9.91
CA ASP A 116 4.30 11.31 10.25
C ASP A 116 3.50 10.12 9.69
N GLY A 117 4.17 9.19 9.01
CA GLY A 117 3.54 7.98 8.47
C GLY A 117 2.92 8.14 7.09
N TYR A 118 3.13 9.27 6.42
CA TYR A 118 2.80 9.42 5.00
C TYR A 118 3.74 8.58 4.15
N ILE A 119 3.16 7.77 3.27
CA ILE A 119 3.81 7.22 2.09
C ILE A 119 3.25 7.97 0.89
N GLU A 120 4.12 8.61 0.12
CA GLU A 120 3.76 9.41 -1.05
C GLU A 120 4.38 8.80 -2.30
N TRP A 121 3.65 8.83 -3.41
CA TRP A 121 4.11 8.40 -4.73
C TRP A 121 3.92 9.51 -5.76
N GLY A 122 4.81 9.57 -6.74
CA GLY A 122 4.74 10.51 -7.85
C GLY A 122 5.44 9.98 -9.09
N SER A 123 5.29 10.71 -10.19
CA SER A 123 5.86 10.34 -11.49
C SER A 123 7.37 10.60 -11.62
N GLY A 124 7.92 11.44 -10.74
CA GLY A 124 9.30 11.95 -10.81
C GLY A 124 9.46 13.24 -11.62
N SER A 125 8.47 13.60 -12.44
CA SER A 125 8.44 14.87 -13.20
C SER A 125 7.69 15.99 -12.49
N ALA A 126 6.82 15.65 -11.54
CA ALA A 126 6.01 16.57 -10.75
C ALA A 126 6.05 16.18 -9.28
N ALA A 127 5.51 17.05 -8.42
CA ALA A 127 5.29 16.73 -7.01
C ALA A 127 4.45 15.46 -6.88
N ARG A 128 4.66 14.72 -5.78
CA ARG A 128 3.90 13.50 -5.49
C ARG A 128 2.41 13.85 -5.38
N ASP A 129 1.57 13.04 -6.01
CA ASP A 129 0.14 13.26 -6.19
C ASP A 129 -0.71 12.11 -5.62
N THR A 130 -0.08 11.02 -5.19
CA THR A 130 -0.75 9.88 -4.57
C THR A 130 -0.18 9.66 -3.17
N ASN A 131 -1.03 9.37 -2.18
CA ASN A 131 -0.58 9.15 -0.81
C ASN A 131 -1.38 8.06 -0.09
N LEU A 132 -0.75 7.47 0.93
CA LEU A 132 -1.39 6.60 1.91
C LEU A 132 -0.84 6.94 3.29
N TYR A 133 -1.73 7.29 4.21
CA TYR A 133 -1.35 7.70 5.55
C TYR A 133 -2.38 7.26 6.58
N ARG A 134 -1.99 7.28 7.86
CA ARG A 134 -2.90 7.03 8.97
C ARG A 134 -3.69 8.30 9.28
N SER A 135 -5.00 8.29 9.04
CA SER A 135 -5.89 9.42 9.40
C SER A 135 -6.44 9.33 10.83
N GLY A 136 -6.32 8.16 11.46
CA GLY A 136 -6.82 7.91 12.81
C GLY A 136 -6.48 6.51 13.31
N VAL A 137 -7.05 6.12 14.45
CA VAL A 137 -6.86 4.78 14.99
C VAL A 137 -7.45 3.74 14.05
N ASN A 138 -6.60 2.85 13.55
CA ASN A 138 -6.96 1.73 12.65
C ASN A 138 -7.52 2.18 11.30
N THR A 139 -7.25 3.43 10.90
CA THR A 139 -7.74 4.00 9.65
C THR A 139 -6.58 4.48 8.79
N LEU A 140 -6.49 3.92 7.59
CA LEU A 140 -5.65 4.44 6.50
C LEU A 140 -6.51 5.26 5.54
N LYS A 141 -5.91 6.27 4.91
CA LYS A 141 -6.58 7.18 3.99
C LYS A 141 -5.64 7.63 2.86
N THR A 142 -6.26 7.92 1.72
CA THR A 142 -5.74 8.75 0.61
C THR A 142 -6.44 10.11 0.65
N ASP A 143 -5.80 11.19 0.22
CA ASP A 143 -6.51 12.49 0.17
C ASP A 143 -7.67 12.50 -0.84
N ASP A 144 -7.52 11.75 -1.93
CA ASP A 144 -8.55 11.55 -2.96
C ASP A 144 -9.09 10.10 -2.94
N VAL A 145 -9.22 9.47 -4.12
CA VAL A 145 -9.88 8.18 -4.31
C VAL A 145 -8.96 7.01 -3.98
N PHE A 146 -9.45 6.09 -3.14
CA PHE A 146 -8.92 4.74 -3.03
C PHE A 146 -9.69 3.80 -3.97
N SER A 147 -9.05 3.34 -5.03
CA SER A 147 -9.63 2.39 -5.97
C SER A 147 -9.27 0.96 -5.59
N ALA A 148 -10.24 0.19 -5.11
CA ALA A 148 -10.10 -1.25 -4.87
C ALA A 148 -10.49 -2.05 -6.12
N LEU A 149 -9.83 -3.20 -6.33
CA LEU A 149 -10.19 -4.10 -7.42
C LEU A 149 -11.65 -4.55 -7.29
N THR A 150 -12.35 -4.52 -8.41
CA THR A 150 -13.71 -5.04 -8.54
C THR A 150 -13.64 -6.46 -9.10
N GLU A 151 -14.22 -7.43 -8.41
CA GLU A 151 -14.43 -8.77 -8.97
C GLU A 151 -15.73 -8.80 -9.77
N THR A 152 -15.73 -9.45 -10.92
CA THR A 152 -16.92 -9.67 -11.75
C THR A 152 -17.00 -11.13 -12.22
N THR A 153 -18.21 -11.61 -12.50
CA THR A 153 -18.42 -12.87 -13.22
C THR A 153 -19.68 -12.78 -14.09
N THR A 154 -19.69 -13.56 -15.16
CA THR A 154 -20.87 -13.80 -16.00
C THR A 154 -21.27 -15.28 -16.06
N SER A 155 -20.64 -16.13 -15.23
CA SER A 155 -20.83 -17.58 -15.23
C SER A 155 -21.08 -18.12 -13.82
N GLY A 156 -21.56 -19.37 -13.74
CA GLY A 156 -21.76 -20.09 -12.48
C GLY A 156 -23.18 -20.01 -11.89
N LEU A 157 -24.09 -19.24 -12.50
CA LEU A 157 -25.51 -19.33 -12.19
C LEU A 157 -26.05 -20.70 -12.62
N VAL A 158 -26.80 -21.36 -11.75
CA VAL A 158 -27.47 -22.63 -12.06
C VAL A 158 -28.97 -22.38 -12.14
N ALA A 159 -29.56 -22.48 -13.33
CA ALA A 159 -31.01 -22.37 -13.49
C ALA A 159 -31.72 -23.59 -12.87
N ALA A 160 -32.89 -23.37 -12.28
CA ALA A 160 -33.76 -24.44 -11.83
C ALA A 160 -34.37 -25.17 -13.05
N THR A 161 -34.92 -26.38 -12.86
CA THR A 161 -35.49 -27.25 -13.93
C THR A 161 -36.41 -26.55 -14.93
N ASN A 162 -37.09 -25.50 -14.45
CA ASN A 162 -38.16 -24.78 -15.13
C ASN A 162 -37.71 -23.44 -15.73
N PHE A 163 -36.41 -23.17 -15.70
CA PHE A 163 -35.80 -21.97 -16.26
C PHE A 163 -34.55 -22.34 -17.05
N THR A 164 -34.18 -21.46 -17.97
CA THR A 164 -32.87 -21.47 -18.60
C THR A 164 -32.19 -20.13 -18.35
N THR A 165 -30.89 -20.14 -18.12
CA THR A 165 -30.11 -18.91 -17.98
C THR A 165 -30.01 -18.22 -19.34
N SER A 166 -30.51 -16.99 -19.43
CA SER A 166 -30.28 -16.11 -20.59
C SER A 166 -29.00 -15.30 -20.40
N SER A 167 -28.84 -14.69 -19.23
CA SER A 167 -27.60 -14.01 -18.86
C SER A 167 -27.44 -13.93 -17.34
N PHE A 168 -26.19 -13.81 -16.90
CA PHE A 168 -25.83 -13.54 -15.52
C PHE A 168 -24.72 -12.51 -15.52
N SER A 169 -24.82 -11.54 -14.63
CA SER A 169 -23.75 -10.60 -14.33
C SER A 169 -23.73 -10.37 -12.84
N ALA A 170 -22.56 -10.52 -12.24
CA ALA A 170 -22.35 -10.15 -10.86
C ALA A 170 -21.08 -9.31 -10.72
N ARG A 171 -21.15 -8.32 -9.83
CA ARG A 171 -20.06 -7.40 -9.53
C ARG A 171 -19.96 -7.21 -8.03
N LYS A 172 -18.78 -7.38 -7.45
CA LYS A 172 -18.54 -7.08 -6.03
C LYS A 172 -17.30 -6.22 -5.82
N THR A 173 -17.42 -5.26 -4.91
CA THR A 173 -16.34 -4.38 -4.46
C THR A 173 -16.64 -3.94 -3.03
N CYS A 174 -15.60 -3.89 -2.19
CA CYS A 174 -15.71 -3.38 -0.82
C CYS A 174 -16.84 -4.02 0.01
N GLY A 175 -17.06 -5.33 -0.13
CA GLY A 175 -18.09 -6.08 0.60
C GLY A 175 -19.51 -5.95 0.05
N VAL A 176 -19.75 -5.09 -0.93
CA VAL A 176 -21.05 -4.96 -1.63
C VAL A 176 -21.03 -5.78 -2.90
N CYS A 177 -22.07 -6.57 -3.11
CA CYS A 177 -22.31 -7.38 -4.30
C CYS A 177 -23.61 -6.93 -4.98
N THR A 178 -23.58 -6.80 -6.30
CA THR A 178 -24.76 -6.61 -7.14
C THR A 178 -24.84 -7.76 -8.13
N VAL A 179 -26.03 -8.35 -8.26
CA VAL A 179 -26.33 -9.40 -9.24
C VAL A 179 -27.46 -8.96 -10.16
N VAL A 180 -27.33 -9.34 -11.44
CA VAL A 180 -28.36 -9.25 -12.47
C VAL A 180 -28.48 -10.63 -13.09
N VAL A 181 -29.66 -11.22 -12.96
CA VAL A 181 -29.97 -12.57 -13.43
C VAL A 181 -31.10 -12.47 -14.44
N VAL A 182 -30.87 -12.82 -15.69
CA VAL A 182 -31.92 -12.92 -16.70
C VAL A 182 -32.14 -14.39 -17.01
N MET A 183 -33.38 -14.84 -16.86
CA MET A 183 -33.77 -16.22 -17.08
C MET A 183 -34.96 -16.26 -18.03
N THR A 184 -35.05 -17.33 -18.81
CA THR A 184 -36.23 -17.61 -19.64
C THR A 184 -37.01 -18.73 -18.98
N ARG A 185 -38.33 -18.57 -18.85
CA ARG A 185 -39.20 -19.64 -18.37
C ARG A 185 -39.28 -20.74 -19.43
N SER A 186 -39.01 -21.99 -19.07
CA SER A 186 -39.00 -23.13 -20.01
C SER A 186 -40.14 -24.15 -19.81
N GLY A 187 -40.92 -24.02 -18.74
CA GLY A 187 -42.06 -24.89 -18.43
C GLY A 187 -43.38 -24.14 -18.38
N THR A 188 -44.33 -24.63 -17.58
CA THR A 188 -45.70 -24.09 -17.50
C THR A 188 -45.77 -22.61 -17.08
N THR A 189 -46.75 -21.89 -17.62
CA THR A 189 -47.00 -20.48 -17.27
C THR A 189 -47.18 -20.31 -15.76
N VAL A 190 -46.45 -19.36 -15.17
CA VAL A 190 -46.68 -18.88 -13.80
C VAL A 190 -47.64 -17.71 -13.89
N THR A 191 -48.73 -17.73 -13.11
CA THR A 191 -49.76 -16.68 -13.11
C THR A 191 -49.91 -16.10 -11.71
N ALA A 192 -49.85 -14.78 -11.59
CA ALA A 192 -50.18 -14.09 -10.34
C ALA A 192 -51.69 -14.04 -10.13
N ASP A 193 -52.12 -14.15 -8.88
CA ASP A 193 -53.52 -13.89 -8.50
C ASP A 193 -53.87 -12.39 -8.59
N SER A 194 -55.09 -12.03 -8.22
CA SER A 194 -55.55 -10.63 -8.23
C SER A 194 -54.86 -9.75 -7.18
N ALA A 195 -54.11 -10.32 -6.24
CA ALA A 195 -53.28 -9.60 -5.27
C ALA A 195 -51.80 -9.58 -5.67
N GLY A 196 -51.41 -10.25 -6.76
CA GLY A 196 -50.04 -10.34 -7.24
C GLY A 196 -49.22 -11.48 -6.63
N ASN A 197 -49.84 -12.39 -5.87
CA ASN A 197 -49.15 -13.55 -5.33
C ASN A 197 -48.96 -14.61 -6.40
N ILE A 198 -47.80 -15.26 -6.40
CA ILE A 198 -47.55 -16.49 -7.15
C ILE A 198 -47.21 -17.61 -6.16
N THR A 199 -47.37 -18.86 -6.57
CA THR A 199 -46.71 -19.96 -5.85
C THR A 199 -45.20 -19.75 -5.93
N ASP A 200 -44.53 -19.82 -4.78
CA ASP A 200 -43.08 -19.75 -4.68
C ASP A 200 -42.41 -20.60 -5.76
N THR A 201 -41.74 -19.92 -6.67
CA THR A 201 -41.17 -20.55 -7.87
C THR A 201 -39.66 -20.43 -7.82
N LEU A 202 -38.97 -21.55 -7.56
CA LEU A 202 -37.51 -21.61 -7.63
C LEU A 202 -37.05 -21.34 -9.07
N ALA A 203 -36.20 -20.34 -9.23
CA ALA A 203 -35.76 -19.87 -10.55
C ALA A 203 -34.30 -20.21 -10.84
N ALA A 204 -33.39 -20.00 -9.88
CA ALA A 204 -31.97 -20.31 -10.03
C ALA A 204 -31.24 -20.40 -8.69
N THR A 205 -29.95 -20.70 -8.72
CA THR A 205 -29.04 -20.67 -7.58
C THR A 205 -27.76 -19.92 -7.95
N LEU A 206 -27.37 -18.95 -7.12
CA LEU A 206 -26.13 -18.18 -7.27
C LEU A 206 -24.88 -19.05 -6.94
N PRO A 207 -23.75 -18.81 -7.64
CA PRO A 207 -22.47 -19.45 -7.32
C PRO A 207 -21.99 -19.04 -5.92
N SER A 208 -21.28 -19.94 -5.21
CA SER A 208 -20.95 -19.80 -3.77
C SER A 208 -20.25 -18.49 -3.38
N GLY A 209 -19.35 -17.96 -4.21
CA GLY A 209 -18.66 -16.69 -3.96
C GLY A 209 -19.49 -15.42 -4.19
N TRP A 210 -20.78 -15.59 -4.48
CA TRP A 210 -21.74 -14.55 -4.88
C TRP A 210 -23.09 -14.75 -4.17
N ARG A 211 -23.09 -15.32 -2.97
CA ARG A 211 -24.30 -15.52 -2.16
C ARG A 211 -24.35 -14.47 -1.07
N PRO A 212 -25.54 -13.93 -0.73
CA PRO A 212 -25.65 -12.99 0.37
C PRO A 212 -25.41 -13.70 1.73
N SER A 213 -24.97 -12.96 2.74
CA SER A 213 -24.83 -13.50 4.11
C SER A 213 -26.18 -13.78 4.79
N GLN A 214 -27.25 -13.14 4.33
CA GLN A 214 -28.61 -13.26 4.81
C GLN A 214 -29.59 -13.29 3.65
N THR A 215 -30.85 -13.66 3.91
CA THR A 215 -31.89 -13.56 2.87
C THR A 215 -32.11 -12.10 2.47
N VAL A 216 -32.10 -11.82 1.17
CA VAL A 216 -32.34 -10.48 0.61
C VAL A 216 -33.49 -10.50 -0.39
N LEU A 217 -34.15 -9.35 -0.56
CA LEU A 217 -35.12 -9.16 -1.63
C LEU A 217 -34.40 -8.81 -2.93
N GLY A 218 -34.79 -9.49 -4.02
CA GLY A 218 -34.51 -9.08 -5.38
C GLY A 218 -35.76 -8.46 -6.02
N LEU A 219 -35.55 -7.49 -6.89
CA LEU A 219 -36.60 -6.94 -7.74
C LEU A 219 -36.75 -7.82 -8.97
N ILE A 220 -37.99 -8.14 -9.33
CA ILE A 220 -38.32 -8.81 -10.59
C ILE A 220 -38.76 -7.75 -11.60
N ASP A 221 -38.22 -7.82 -12.81
CA ASP A 221 -38.74 -7.15 -14.00
C ASP A 221 -39.02 -8.19 -15.09
N LYS A 222 -40.20 -8.13 -15.71
CA LYS A 222 -40.60 -8.97 -16.85
C LYS A 222 -40.53 -8.16 -18.15
N GLY A 223 -39.38 -7.53 -18.43
CA GLY A 223 -39.15 -6.75 -19.64
C GLY A 223 -40.07 -5.54 -19.76
N GLY A 224 -40.36 -4.88 -18.63
CA GLY A 224 -41.26 -3.72 -18.52
C GLY A 224 -42.75 -4.04 -18.56
N ALA A 225 -43.14 -5.31 -18.73
CA ALA A 225 -44.55 -5.70 -18.82
C ALA A 225 -45.19 -5.99 -17.45
N ALA A 226 -44.38 -6.33 -16.44
CA ALA A 226 -44.81 -6.56 -15.08
C ALA A 226 -43.59 -6.54 -14.15
N ASP A 227 -43.81 -6.12 -12.90
CA ASP A 227 -42.80 -6.08 -11.85
C ASP A 227 -43.17 -7.01 -10.71
N GLY A 228 -42.21 -7.35 -9.85
CA GLY A 228 -42.46 -8.22 -8.70
C GLY A 228 -41.29 -8.31 -7.74
N SER A 229 -41.33 -9.32 -6.89
CA SER A 229 -40.26 -9.59 -5.92
C SER A 229 -39.79 -11.03 -5.96
N ALA A 230 -38.50 -11.21 -5.75
CA ALA A 230 -37.86 -12.49 -5.50
C ALA A 230 -37.16 -12.46 -4.14
N THR A 231 -36.93 -13.61 -3.55
CA THR A 231 -35.99 -13.77 -2.43
C THR A 231 -34.72 -14.44 -2.93
N ILE A 232 -33.57 -13.98 -2.45
CA ILE A 232 -32.29 -14.66 -2.60
C ILE A 232 -31.85 -15.08 -1.20
N LEU A 233 -31.85 -16.39 -0.94
CA LEU A 233 -31.43 -16.93 0.36
C LEU A 233 -29.90 -16.99 0.47
N ASN A 234 -29.40 -17.22 1.69
CA ASN A 234 -27.97 -17.34 1.98
C ASN A 234 -27.29 -18.56 1.31
N ASP A 235 -28.07 -19.56 0.92
CA ASP A 235 -27.62 -20.68 0.08
C ASP A 235 -27.59 -20.32 -1.42
N GLY A 236 -27.91 -19.08 -1.77
CA GLY A 236 -27.93 -18.55 -3.13
C GLY A 236 -29.20 -18.87 -3.93
N THR A 237 -30.17 -19.59 -3.36
CA THR A 237 -31.41 -19.92 -4.08
C THR A 237 -32.24 -18.66 -4.33
N ILE A 238 -32.69 -18.51 -5.58
CA ILE A 238 -33.52 -17.41 -6.05
C ILE A 238 -34.93 -17.95 -6.25
N THR A 239 -35.89 -17.44 -5.48
CA THR A 239 -37.30 -17.83 -5.55
C THR A 239 -38.15 -16.62 -5.90
N LEU A 240 -38.94 -16.71 -6.97
CA LEU A 240 -39.92 -15.68 -7.33
C LEU A 240 -41.10 -15.76 -6.36
N LYS A 241 -41.54 -14.60 -5.85
CA LYS A 241 -42.54 -14.50 -4.78
C LYS A 241 -43.81 -13.78 -5.22
N THR A 242 -43.66 -12.70 -5.98
CA THR A 242 -44.80 -11.89 -6.45
C THR A 242 -44.57 -11.39 -7.87
N LEU A 243 -45.66 -11.02 -8.52
CA LEU A 243 -45.71 -10.27 -9.78
C LEU A 243 -46.81 -9.22 -9.68
N SER A 244 -46.88 -8.31 -10.65
CA SER A 244 -48.03 -7.41 -10.78
C SER A 244 -49.33 -8.23 -10.84
N PRO A 245 -50.44 -7.75 -10.23
CA PRO A 245 -51.70 -8.48 -10.21
C PRO A 245 -52.10 -9.01 -11.58
N THR A 246 -52.52 -10.28 -11.64
CA THR A 246 -52.92 -10.99 -12.87
C THR A 246 -51.84 -11.18 -13.95
N ALA A 247 -50.61 -10.70 -13.72
CA ALA A 247 -49.52 -10.88 -14.67
C ALA A 247 -49.09 -12.34 -14.76
N THR A 248 -48.47 -12.70 -15.89
CA THR A 248 -48.00 -14.06 -16.13
C THR A 248 -46.54 -14.09 -16.56
N ILE A 249 -45.82 -15.16 -16.26
CA ILE A 249 -44.55 -15.52 -16.90
C ILE A 249 -44.85 -16.76 -17.75
N ALA A 250 -45.17 -16.55 -19.02
CA ALA A 250 -45.42 -17.62 -19.98
C ALA A 250 -44.12 -18.36 -20.35
N SER A 251 -44.23 -19.59 -20.88
CA SER A 251 -43.08 -20.27 -21.48
C SER A 251 -42.46 -19.41 -22.59
N GLY A 252 -41.14 -19.33 -22.63
CA GLY A 252 -40.38 -18.45 -23.52
C GLY A 252 -40.27 -16.99 -23.06
N ALA A 253 -40.98 -16.58 -22.00
CA ALA A 253 -40.86 -15.23 -21.47
C ALA A 253 -39.58 -15.08 -20.64
N ASN A 254 -38.93 -13.92 -20.80
CA ASN A 254 -37.78 -13.55 -19.97
C ASN A 254 -38.25 -12.89 -18.66
N VAL A 255 -37.49 -13.17 -17.60
CA VAL A 255 -37.61 -12.54 -16.29
C VAL A 255 -36.23 -12.13 -15.82
N THR A 256 -36.11 -10.91 -15.34
CA THR A 256 -34.89 -10.33 -14.78
C THR A 256 -35.05 -10.24 -13.27
N VAL A 257 -34.06 -10.71 -12.53
CA VAL A 257 -33.93 -10.50 -11.08
C VAL A 257 -32.68 -9.68 -10.81
N THR A 258 -32.84 -8.55 -10.11
CA THR A 258 -31.71 -7.72 -9.67
C THR A 258 -31.69 -7.56 -8.17
N ALA A 259 -30.50 -7.65 -7.56
CA ALA A 259 -30.32 -7.38 -6.14
C ALA A 259 -28.93 -6.80 -5.87
N THR A 260 -28.86 -5.94 -4.84
CA THR A 260 -27.59 -5.45 -4.27
C THR A 260 -27.61 -5.74 -2.78
N TYR A 261 -26.54 -6.36 -2.27
CA TYR A 261 -26.45 -6.82 -0.89
C TYR A 261 -25.00 -6.84 -0.38
N VAL A 262 -24.85 -7.05 0.92
CA VAL A 262 -23.54 -7.23 1.57
C VAL A 262 -23.24 -8.73 1.68
N LEU A 263 -22.00 -9.11 1.40
CA LEU A 263 -21.52 -10.49 1.52
C LEU A 263 -21.30 -10.93 2.96
#